data_AF-A0A3M3BAK7-F1
#
_entry.id   AF-A0A3M3BAK7-F1
#
_cell.length_a   1.000
_cell.length_b   1.000
_cell.length_c   1.000
_cell.angle_alpha   90.00
_cell.angle_beta   90.00
_cell.angle_gamma   90.00
#
_symmetry.space_group_name_H-M   'P 1'
#
loop_
_entity.id
_entity.type
_entity.pdbx_description
1 polymer ?
#
loop_
_entity_poly.entity_id
_entity_poly.type
_entity_poly.pdbx_seq_one_letter_code
_entity_poly.pdbx_strand_id
1 'polypeptide(L)'
;YWQAQLPTLWKTISNRGPGNFEPSPWLPIRWAQHQVKEFDAAPVLGYLHRPIKASMQDENGKRLKPALQAKALQAAWVQALDTLPEGQKPVRVFYDSTSNPEAEIALNNALHDLNKDGHGLELGNVEEGYDIGRRLGNTGVSGALVEIN
;
A
#
# COMPACT_ATOMS: atom_id res chain seq x y z
N TYR A 1 -12.70 -5.06 -0.41
CA TYR A 1 -13.28 -5.64 -1.64
C TYR A 1 -13.40 -7.17 -1.54
N TRP A 2 -12.29 -7.92 -1.41
CA TRP A 2 -12.36 -9.39 -1.31
C TRP A 2 -12.94 -9.93 0.01
N GLN A 3 -12.66 -9.28 1.16
CA GLN A 3 -13.18 -9.72 2.46
C GLN A 3 -14.71 -9.73 2.55
N ALA A 4 -15.39 -8.88 1.77
CA ALA A 4 -16.85 -8.86 1.69
C ALA A 4 -17.42 -10.16 1.07
N GLN A 5 -16.59 -10.93 0.36
CA GLN A 5 -16.97 -12.22 -0.23
C GLN A 5 -16.82 -13.40 0.75
N LEU A 6 -16.20 -13.18 1.92
CA LEU A 6 -15.95 -14.23 2.91
C LEU A 6 -17.21 -14.94 3.40
N PRO A 7 -18.33 -14.25 3.70
CA PRO A 7 -19.56 -14.92 4.12
C PRO A 7 -20.10 -15.90 3.07
N THR A 8 -19.92 -15.59 1.79
CA THR A 8 -20.31 -16.48 0.69
C THR A 8 -19.34 -17.66 0.59
N LEU A 9 -18.03 -17.41 0.66
CA LEU A 9 -17.00 -18.45 0.65
C LEU A 9 -17.15 -19.45 1.80
N TRP A 10 -17.42 -18.98 3.03
CA TRP A 10 -17.56 -19.84 4.20
C TRP A 10 -18.75 -20.79 4.13
N LYS A 11 -19.74 -20.51 3.28
CA LYS A 11 -20.86 -21.43 3.01
C LYS A 11 -20.48 -22.55 2.05
N THR A 12 -19.47 -22.36 1.21
CA THR A 12 -19.08 -23.34 0.16
C THR A 12 -17.94 -24.25 0.58
N ILE A 13 -17.15 -23.86 1.59
CA ILE A 13 -16.02 -24.64 2.08
C ILE A 13 -16.37 -25.44 3.33
N SER A 14 -15.68 -26.57 3.52
CA SER A 14 -15.68 -27.29 4.79
C SER A 14 -14.26 -27.29 5.36
N ASN A 15 -14.08 -26.80 6.59
CA ASN A 15 -12.77 -26.75 7.27
C ASN A 15 -12.35 -28.12 7.81
N ARG A 16 -12.50 -29.17 7.00
CA ARG A 16 -12.15 -30.54 7.39
C ARG A 16 -10.63 -30.68 7.48
N GLY A 17 -10.16 -31.22 8.59
CA GLY A 17 -8.74 -31.47 8.84
C GLY A 17 -8.45 -31.68 10.32
N PRO A 18 -7.24 -32.16 10.67
CA PRO A 18 -6.86 -32.40 12.05
C PRO A 18 -6.69 -31.09 12.84
N GLY A 19 -7.01 -31.14 14.13
CA GLY A 19 -6.89 -30.02 15.06
C GLY A 19 -7.97 -28.93 14.90
N ASN A 20 -8.06 -28.03 15.87
CA ASN A 20 -8.97 -26.89 15.79
C ASN A 20 -8.44 -25.85 14.79
N PHE A 21 -9.31 -25.26 13.98
CA PHE A 21 -8.99 -24.15 13.09
C PHE A 21 -10.17 -23.19 13.03
N GLU A 22 -9.91 -21.94 13.38
CA GLU A 22 -10.89 -20.86 13.31
C GLU A 22 -10.52 -19.94 12.13
N PRO A 23 -11.38 -19.85 11.10
CA PRO A 23 -11.20 -18.90 10.01
C PRO A 23 -11.09 -17.47 10.51
N SER A 24 -10.20 -16.70 9.89
CA SER A 24 -10.13 -15.26 10.10
C SER A 24 -10.24 -14.50 8.77
N PRO A 25 -10.47 -13.18 8.80
CA PRO A 25 -10.42 -12.37 7.59
C PRO A 25 -9.07 -12.35 6.87
N TRP A 26 -8.01 -12.91 7.46
CA TRP A 26 -6.65 -12.95 6.90
C TRP A 26 -6.21 -14.36 6.53
N LEU A 27 -6.79 -15.38 7.18
CA LEU A 27 -6.61 -16.80 6.88
C LEU A 27 -8.00 -17.44 6.85
N PRO A 28 -8.77 -17.27 5.75
CA PRO A 28 -10.18 -17.65 5.71
C PRO A 28 -10.40 -19.15 5.53
N ILE A 29 -9.36 -19.87 5.09
CA ILE A 29 -9.36 -21.31 4.87
C ILE A 29 -8.11 -21.91 5.50
N ARG A 30 -8.22 -23.15 5.98
CA ARG A 30 -7.06 -23.92 6.43
C ARG A 30 -6.14 -24.19 5.26
N TRP A 31 -4.83 -24.05 5.46
CA TRP A 31 -3.84 -24.48 4.48
C TRP A 31 -3.45 -25.94 4.69
N ALA A 32 -3.33 -26.69 3.59
CA ALA A 32 -2.74 -28.01 3.59
C ALA A 32 -1.22 -27.92 3.82
N GLN A 33 -0.62 -29.02 4.28
CA GLN A 33 0.82 -29.03 4.58
C GLN A 33 1.69 -28.68 3.38
N HIS A 34 1.28 -29.02 2.15
CA HIS A 34 2.01 -28.63 0.95
C HIS A 34 1.91 -27.12 0.67
N GLN A 35 0.77 -26.48 0.92
CA GLN A 35 0.60 -25.03 0.73
C GLN A 35 1.48 -24.23 1.69
N VAL A 36 1.63 -24.71 2.93
CA VAL A 36 2.58 -24.12 3.89
C VAL A 36 4.01 -24.25 3.37
N LYS A 37 4.40 -25.44 2.89
CA LYS A 37 5.73 -25.66 2.30
C LYS A 37 5.99 -24.79 1.08
N GLU A 38 4.99 -24.59 0.22
CA GLU A 38 5.08 -23.71 -0.95
C GLU A 38 5.25 -22.25 -0.53
N PHE A 39 4.51 -21.79 0.47
CA PHE A 39 4.66 -20.45 1.03
C PHE A 39 6.05 -20.25 1.66
N ASP A 40 6.54 -21.22 2.44
CA ASP A 40 7.87 -21.17 3.05
C ASP A 40 9.00 -21.21 2.01
N ALA A 41 8.78 -21.86 0.86
CA ALA A 41 9.72 -21.92 -0.25
C ALA A 41 9.60 -20.73 -1.22
N ALA A 42 8.59 -19.87 -1.07
CA ALA A 42 8.39 -18.73 -1.95
C ALA A 42 9.53 -17.72 -1.79
N PRO A 43 10.04 -17.13 -2.89
CA PRO A 43 11.10 -16.15 -2.81
C PRO A 43 10.60 -14.89 -2.06
N VAL A 44 11.45 -14.37 -1.17
CA VAL A 44 11.17 -13.08 -0.52
C VAL A 44 11.33 -11.97 -1.55
N LEU A 45 10.21 -11.34 -1.94
CA LEU A 45 10.20 -10.24 -2.90
C LEU A 45 10.72 -8.92 -2.31
N GLY A 46 10.64 -8.76 -0.99
CA GLY A 46 11.13 -7.56 -0.31
C GLY A 46 10.61 -7.44 1.11
N TYR A 47 11.01 -6.35 1.78
CA TYR A 47 10.56 -5.99 3.12
C TYR A 47 9.64 -4.77 3.06
N LEU A 48 8.58 -4.80 3.87
CA LEU A 48 7.70 -3.65 4.05
C LEU A 48 8.13 -2.87 5.30
N HIS A 49 8.40 -1.58 5.12
CA HIS A 49 8.60 -0.67 6.24
C HIS A 49 7.27 -0.37 6.94
N ARG A 50 7.35 0.07 8.20
CA ARG A 50 6.16 0.36 9.01
C ARG A 50 5.30 1.43 8.32
N PRO A 51 3.99 1.23 8.15
CA PRO A 51 3.13 2.22 7.53
C PRO A 51 3.11 3.54 8.31
N ILE A 52 3.23 4.66 7.59
CA ILE A 52 3.04 6.01 8.13
C ILE A 52 1.71 6.55 7.63
N LYS A 53 0.97 7.19 8.53
CA LYS A 53 -0.37 7.74 8.26
C LYS A 53 -0.30 9.26 8.24
N ALA A 54 -0.65 9.86 7.12
CA ALA A 54 -0.89 11.29 7.02
C ALA A 54 -2.40 11.57 7.17
N SER A 55 -2.80 12.35 8.16
CA SER A 55 -4.19 12.81 8.26
C SER A 55 -4.41 14.00 7.31
N MET A 56 -5.39 13.87 6.41
CA MET A 56 -5.86 14.98 5.56
C MET A 56 -7.09 15.68 6.14
N GLN A 57 -7.45 15.35 7.38
CA GLN A 57 -8.58 15.91 8.11
C GLN A 57 -8.09 16.63 9.36
N ASP A 58 -8.80 17.69 9.74
CA ASP A 58 -8.61 18.37 11.01
C ASP A 58 -9.17 17.54 12.19
N GLU A 59 -9.02 18.07 13.40
CA GLU A 59 -9.50 17.43 14.65
C GLU A 59 -11.01 17.21 14.67
N ASN A 60 -11.77 17.93 13.84
CA ASN A 60 -13.22 17.82 13.72
C ASN A 60 -13.65 16.90 12.57
N GLY A 61 -12.71 16.21 11.92
CA GLY A 61 -12.97 15.34 10.77
C GLY A 61 -13.24 16.09 9.46
N LYS A 62 -13.05 17.42 9.43
CA LYS A 62 -13.23 18.22 8.22
C LYS A 62 -11.98 18.16 7.37
N ARG A 63 -12.15 18.03 6.05
CA ARG A 63 -11.04 18.02 5.09
C ARG A 63 -10.22 19.31 5.20
N LEU A 64 -8.90 19.16 5.29
CA LEU A 64 -7.94 20.26 5.26
C LEU A 64 -7.94 20.94 3.89
N LYS A 65 -7.48 22.19 3.83
CA LYS A 65 -7.24 22.87 2.54
C LYS A 65 -6.13 22.15 1.75
N PRO A 66 -6.12 22.20 0.40
CA PRO A 66 -5.13 21.48 -0.42
C PRO A 66 -3.67 21.72 -0.01
N ALA A 67 -3.29 22.96 0.26
CA ALA A 67 -1.93 23.29 0.71
C ALA A 67 -1.56 22.65 2.05
N LEU A 68 -2.52 22.48 2.97
CA LEU A 68 -2.29 21.81 4.25
C LEU A 68 -2.23 20.30 4.09
N GLN A 69 -3.00 19.72 3.16
CA GLN A 69 -2.90 18.30 2.82
C GLN A 69 -1.54 17.96 2.21
N ALA A 70 -1.04 18.78 1.28
CA ALA A 70 0.30 18.62 0.70
C ALA A 70 1.39 18.69 1.79
N LYS A 71 1.31 19.66 2.71
CA LYS A 71 2.24 19.74 3.85
C LYS A 71 2.18 18.52 4.77
N ALA A 72 0.99 18.01 5.06
CA ALA A 72 0.83 16.80 5.87
C ALA A 72 1.47 15.57 5.19
N LEU A 73 1.30 15.44 3.86
CA LEU A 73 1.96 14.41 3.07
C LEU A 73 3.48 14.58 3.01
N GLN A 74 3.98 15.81 2.86
CA GLN A 74 5.44 16.09 2.91
C GLN A 74 6.04 15.62 4.25
N ALA A 75 5.41 15.97 5.36
CA ALA A 75 5.87 15.56 6.68
C ALA A 75 5.87 14.03 6.85
N ALA A 76 4.81 13.36 6.41
CA ALA A 76 4.71 11.91 6.43
C ALA A 76 5.71 11.23 5.49
N TRP A 77 6.00 11.83 4.34
CA TRP A 77 7.00 11.36 3.39
C TRP A 77 8.41 11.42 3.99
N VAL A 78 8.79 12.57 4.58
CA VAL A 78 10.07 12.71 5.29
C VAL A 78 10.18 11.70 6.42
N GLN A 79 9.12 11.55 7.22
CA GLN A 79 9.09 10.53 8.26
C GLN A 79 9.30 9.12 7.70
N ALA A 80 8.81 8.82 6.49
CA ALA A 80 9.02 7.52 5.85
C ALA A 80 10.46 7.33 5.42
N LEU A 81 11.08 8.36 4.85
CA LEU A 81 12.50 8.35 4.49
C LEU A 81 13.39 8.15 5.72
N ASP A 82 13.03 8.74 6.86
CA ASP A 82 13.78 8.60 8.11
C ASP A 82 13.74 7.15 8.67
N THR A 83 12.80 6.31 8.21
CA THR A 83 12.77 4.88 8.57
C THR A 83 13.63 3.99 7.67
N LEU A 84 14.20 4.55 6.60
CA LEU A 84 15.10 3.82 5.72
C LEU A 84 16.49 3.69 6.35
N PRO A 85 17.23 2.60 6.05
CA PRO A 85 18.62 2.50 6.43
C PRO A 85 19.47 3.65 5.86
N GLU A 86 20.53 4.02 6.58
CA GLU A 86 21.40 5.13 6.18
C GLU A 86 21.91 4.97 4.75
N GLY A 87 21.78 6.03 3.94
CA GLY A 87 22.18 6.05 2.54
C GLY A 87 21.18 5.46 1.56
N GLN A 88 20.09 4.83 2.02
CA GLN A 88 19.03 4.36 1.13
C GLN A 88 18.06 5.49 0.76
N LYS A 89 17.67 5.53 -0.51
CA LYS A 89 16.69 6.47 -1.05
C LYS A 89 15.73 5.72 -1.97
N PRO A 90 14.43 6.06 -1.95
CA PRO A 90 13.50 5.49 -2.91
C PRO A 90 13.82 6.01 -4.31
N VAL A 91 13.70 5.12 -5.29
CA VAL A 91 13.87 5.42 -6.72
C VAL A 91 12.53 5.45 -7.48
N ARG A 92 11.47 4.94 -6.86
CA ARG A 92 10.13 4.81 -7.44
C ARG A 92 9.06 5.03 -6.38
N VAL A 93 7.92 5.55 -6.80
CA VAL A 93 6.70 5.70 -6.02
C VAL A 93 5.58 4.94 -6.69
N PHE A 94 5.02 3.99 -5.93
CA PHE A 94 3.84 3.24 -6.29
C PHE A 94 2.65 3.80 -5.50
N TYR A 95 1.58 4.19 -6.17
CA TYR A 95 0.39 4.76 -5.52
C TYR A 95 -0.90 4.28 -6.16
N ASP A 96 -2.02 4.42 -5.45
CA ASP A 96 -3.36 4.02 -5.92
C ASP A 96 -4.32 5.21 -5.79
N SER A 97 -4.73 5.76 -6.93
CA SER A 97 -5.66 6.89 -6.99
C SER A 97 -7.14 6.46 -7.05
N THR A 98 -7.45 5.16 -7.17
CA THR A 98 -8.78 4.62 -7.54
C THR A 98 -9.90 5.13 -6.64
N SER A 99 -9.66 5.17 -5.32
CA SER A 99 -10.65 5.61 -4.33
C SER A 99 -10.44 7.05 -3.84
N ASN A 100 -9.36 7.72 -4.26
CA ASN A 100 -8.99 9.03 -3.73
C ASN A 100 -8.18 9.88 -4.74
N PRO A 101 -8.81 10.35 -5.83
CA PRO A 101 -8.13 11.19 -6.83
C PRO A 101 -7.65 12.54 -6.28
N GLU A 102 -8.32 13.08 -5.25
CA GLU A 102 -7.86 14.32 -4.60
C GLU A 102 -6.51 14.12 -3.89
N ALA A 103 -6.27 12.93 -3.32
CA ALA A 103 -4.98 12.60 -2.69
C ALA A 103 -3.84 12.46 -3.71
N GLU A 104 -4.13 12.08 -4.96
CA GLU A 104 -3.12 12.08 -6.03
C GLU A 104 -2.59 13.50 -6.26
N ILE A 105 -3.47 14.50 -6.31
CA ILE A 105 -3.06 15.91 -6.48
C ILE A 105 -2.21 16.36 -5.29
N ALA A 106 -2.62 16.04 -4.06
CA ALA A 106 -1.87 16.39 -2.86
C ALA A 106 -0.49 15.70 -2.81
N LEU A 107 -0.41 14.44 -3.24
CA LEU A 107 0.84 13.68 -3.32
C LEU A 107 1.78 14.26 -4.38
N ASN A 108 1.26 14.60 -5.55
CA ASN A 108 2.05 15.22 -6.61
C ASN A 108 2.64 16.55 -6.13
N ASN A 109 1.81 17.45 -5.59
CA ASN A 109 2.29 18.72 -5.04
C ASN A 109 3.31 18.50 -3.91
N ALA A 110 3.10 17.51 -3.05
CA ALA A 110 4.01 17.21 -1.95
C ALA A 110 5.40 16.80 -2.45
N LEU A 111 5.47 15.86 -3.41
CA LEU A 111 6.72 15.37 -3.97
C LEU A 111 7.43 16.43 -4.83
N HIS A 112 6.67 17.16 -5.65
CA HIS A 112 7.20 18.25 -6.46
C HIS A 112 7.86 19.35 -5.60
N ASP A 113 7.19 19.78 -4.53
CA ASP A 113 7.72 20.77 -3.59
C ASP A 113 8.97 20.28 -2.82
N LEU A 114 9.10 18.96 -2.63
CA LEU A 114 10.29 18.35 -2.02
C LEU A 114 11.45 18.24 -3.00
N ASN A 115 11.17 18.20 -4.31
CA ASN A 115 12.15 18.10 -5.38
C ASN A 115 12.81 19.45 -5.71
N LYS A 116 13.38 20.15 -4.72
CA LYS A 116 13.97 21.49 -4.90
C LYS A 116 15.37 21.46 -5.52
N ASP A 117 16.10 20.37 -5.34
CA ASP A 117 17.46 20.16 -5.83
C ASP A 117 17.51 19.32 -7.12
N GLY A 118 16.35 18.91 -7.65
CA GLY A 118 16.25 18.08 -8.85
C GLY A 118 16.55 16.60 -8.63
N HIS A 119 16.69 16.15 -7.38
CA HIS A 119 16.98 14.75 -7.02
C HIS A 119 15.81 14.04 -6.33
N GLY A 120 14.66 14.70 -6.18
CA GLY A 120 13.42 14.12 -5.68
C GLY A 120 12.66 13.33 -6.74
N LEU A 121 11.69 12.53 -6.28
CA LEU A 121 10.82 11.73 -7.17
C LEU A 121 9.71 12.60 -7.76
N GLU A 122 9.43 12.41 -9.05
CA GLU A 122 8.42 13.11 -9.81
C GLU A 122 7.38 12.12 -10.32
N LEU A 123 6.11 12.28 -9.92
CA LEU A 123 5.05 11.34 -10.31
C LEU A 123 4.76 11.38 -11.82
N GLY A 124 5.04 12.51 -12.48
CA GLY A 124 4.92 12.64 -13.92
C GLY A 124 6.02 11.91 -14.72
N ASN A 125 7.12 11.48 -14.08
CA ASN A 125 8.16 10.71 -14.73
C ASN A 125 7.77 9.23 -14.78
N VAL A 126 7.71 8.66 -15.99
CA VAL A 126 7.31 7.26 -16.23
C VAL A 126 8.22 6.23 -15.55
N GLU A 127 9.47 6.61 -15.27
CA GLU A 127 10.45 5.74 -14.58
C GLU A 127 10.36 5.81 -13.05
N GLU A 128 9.61 6.79 -12.51
CA GLU A 128 9.55 7.10 -11.08
C GLU A 128 8.14 6.97 -10.50
N GLY A 129 7.08 7.31 -11.25
CA GLY A 129 5.69 7.33 -10.78
C GLY A 129 4.80 6.27 -11.40
N TYR A 130 4.17 5.46 -10.54
CA TYR A 130 3.29 4.35 -10.97
C TYR A 130 1.95 4.40 -10.25
N ASP A 131 0.91 4.87 -10.95
CA ASP A 131 -0.49 4.78 -10.50
C ASP A 131 -1.03 3.37 -10.76
N ILE A 132 -0.91 2.51 -9.76
CA ILE A 132 -1.36 1.12 -9.82
C ILE A 132 -2.88 1.04 -9.91
N GLY A 133 -3.59 2.01 -9.31
CA GLY A 133 -5.03 2.08 -9.38
C GLY A 133 -5.55 2.19 -10.81
N ARG A 134 -4.88 3.01 -11.63
CA ARG A 134 -5.20 3.13 -13.07
C ARG A 134 -4.78 1.90 -13.89
N ARG A 135 -3.67 1.23 -13.53
CA ARG A 135 -3.10 0.12 -14.32
C ARG A 135 -3.76 -1.22 -14.04
N LEU A 136 -4.00 -1.54 -12.77
CA LEU A 136 -4.47 -2.84 -12.32
C LEU A 136 -5.88 -2.80 -11.70
N GLY A 137 -6.41 -1.58 -11.46
CA GLY A 137 -7.60 -1.39 -10.64
C GLY A 137 -7.31 -1.52 -9.15
N ASN A 138 -8.36 -1.50 -8.32
CA ASN A 138 -8.24 -1.62 -6.87
C ASN A 138 -7.79 -3.04 -6.46
N THR A 139 -6.49 -3.20 -6.34
CA THR A 139 -5.80 -4.42 -5.86
C THR A 139 -5.44 -4.33 -4.36
N GLY A 140 -5.88 -3.26 -3.68
CA GLY A 140 -5.52 -2.96 -2.30
C GLY A 140 -3.99 -2.84 -2.13
N VAL A 141 -3.50 -3.24 -0.95
CA VAL A 141 -2.06 -3.17 -0.63
C VAL A 141 -1.19 -4.11 -1.47
N SER A 142 -1.79 -5.07 -2.18
CA SER A 142 -1.08 -6.03 -3.02
C SER A 142 -0.71 -5.49 -4.40
N GLY A 143 -1.19 -4.32 -4.79
CA GLY A 143 -0.92 -3.75 -6.11
C GLY A 143 0.57 -3.55 -6.39
N ALA A 144 1.33 -3.08 -5.40
CA ALA A 144 2.77 -2.88 -5.56
C ALA A 144 3.52 -4.20 -5.79
N LEU A 145 3.01 -5.32 -5.26
CA LEU A 145 3.65 -6.63 -5.42
C LEU A 145 3.53 -7.18 -6.85
N VAL A 146 2.51 -6.76 -7.62
CA VAL A 146 2.34 -7.17 -9.02
C VAL A 146 3.36 -6.49 -9.93
N GLU A 147 3.82 -5.29 -9.56
CA GLU A 147 4.76 -4.48 -10.34
C GLU A 147 6.25 -4.74 -9.98
N ILE A 148 6.54 -5.63 -9.01
CA ILE A 148 7.92 -5.92 -8.53
C ILE A 148 8.62 -7.03 -9.36
N ASN A 149 8.03 -7.49 -10.46
CA ASN A 149 8.58 -8.59 -11.27
C ASN A 149 9.43 -8.10 -12.46
#